data_AF-A0A9X6AES6-F1
#
_entry.id   AF-A0A9X6AES6-F1
#
_cell.length_a   1.000
_cell.length_b   1.000
_cell.length_c   1.000
_cell.angle_alpha   90.00
_cell.angle_beta   90.00
_cell.angle_gamma   90.00
#
_symmetry.space_group_name_H-M   'P 1'
#
loop_
_entity.id
_entity.type
_entity.pdbx_description
1 polymer ?
#
loop_
_entity_poly.entity_id
_entity_poly.type
_entity_poly.pdbx_seq_one_letter_code
_entity_poly.pdbx_strand_id
1 'polypeptide(L)'
;SAPGGGRPDTTTYDREARALEDVRREIDAVLTVRQDAEARLVRLRDVLSRADRTLAEARSARGEVLAKIAASEVPAVSGPPTVLQEQLATAAEYRRHAQWHRLSPLLEALEEKAEDELLRARESLTAVTAPLAVRAELRGRLDAYKAKVARHGLAEDPFLIERYDAARRMLWSAPCDLRVAEDAVLRYQRAAVDLLSPRVPEQGGPTDRRGPHA
;
A
#
# COMPACT_ATOMS: atom_id res chain seq x y z
N SER A 1 19.85 -76.31 45.86
CA SER A 1 18.86 -75.93 44.83
C SER A 1 18.21 -74.63 45.24
N ALA A 2 18.52 -73.53 44.54
CA ALA A 2 17.90 -72.22 44.81
C ALA A 2 16.52 -72.14 44.14
N PRO A 3 15.48 -71.59 44.79
CA PRO A 3 14.14 -71.53 44.21
C PRO A 3 14.07 -70.44 43.14
N GLY A 4 13.25 -70.72 42.11
CA GLY A 4 13.16 -70.06 40.82
C GLY A 4 13.08 -68.53 40.84
N GLY A 5 13.93 -67.92 40.01
CA GLY A 5 13.71 -66.58 39.48
C GLY A 5 12.53 -66.58 38.51
N GLY A 6 11.32 -66.49 39.05
CA GLY A 6 10.11 -66.25 38.25
C GLY A 6 10.11 -64.78 37.80
N ARG A 7 10.30 -64.54 36.51
CA ARG A 7 10.15 -63.20 35.92
C ARG A 7 8.71 -62.75 36.18
N PRO A 8 8.46 -61.60 36.84
CA PRO A 8 7.11 -61.14 37.11
C PRO A 8 6.36 -60.91 35.78
N ASP A 9 5.10 -61.36 35.73
CA ASP A 9 4.22 -61.12 34.58
C ASP A 9 3.80 -59.64 34.57
N THR A 10 4.45 -58.86 33.70
CA THR A 10 4.20 -57.42 33.55
C THR A 10 3.18 -57.11 32.46
N THR A 11 2.59 -58.11 31.80
CA THR A 11 1.77 -57.90 30.60
C THR A 11 0.57 -56.99 30.83
N THR A 12 -0.05 -57.08 32.00
CA THR A 12 -1.13 -56.17 32.42
C THR A 12 -0.62 -54.74 32.57
N TYR A 13 0.50 -54.54 33.27
CA TYR A 13 1.10 -53.21 33.44
C TYR A 13 1.52 -52.59 32.09
N ASP A 14 2.06 -53.38 31.17
CA ASP A 14 2.46 -52.92 29.84
C ASP A 14 1.24 -52.51 28.98
N ARG A 15 0.10 -53.19 29.14
CA ARG A 15 -1.16 -52.82 28.48
C ARG A 15 -1.73 -51.52 29.04
N GLU A 16 -1.80 -51.40 30.36
CA GLU A 16 -2.27 -50.18 31.02
C GLU A 16 -1.37 -48.98 30.70
N ALA A 17 -0.05 -49.19 30.64
CA ALA A 17 0.91 -48.15 30.24
C ALA A 17 0.64 -47.66 28.80
N ARG A 18 0.36 -48.55 27.85
CA ARG A 18 0.01 -48.18 26.47
C ARG A 18 -1.31 -47.42 26.40
N ALA A 19 -2.33 -47.89 27.11
CA ALA A 19 -3.63 -47.21 27.15
C ALA A 19 -3.51 -45.78 27.71
N LEU A 20 -2.73 -45.59 28.77
CA LEU A 20 -2.43 -44.26 29.31
C LEU A 20 -1.67 -43.40 28.29
N GLU A 21 -0.74 -43.99 27.54
CA GLU A 21 0.02 -43.28 26.53
C GLU A 21 -0.86 -42.83 25.35
N ASP A 22 -1.82 -43.65 24.94
CA ASP A 22 -2.81 -43.31 23.91
C ASP A 22 -3.69 -42.15 24.38
N VAL A 23 -4.21 -42.20 25.61
CA VAL A 23 -4.99 -41.10 26.20
C VAL A 23 -4.15 -39.81 26.29
N ARG A 24 -2.87 -39.91 26.68
CA ARG A 24 -1.96 -38.75 26.71
C ARG A 24 -1.83 -38.13 25.32
N ARG A 25 -1.62 -38.94 24.27
CA ARG A 25 -1.51 -38.45 22.89
C ARG A 25 -2.80 -37.76 22.42
N GLU A 26 -3.96 -38.31 22.78
CA GLU A 26 -5.25 -37.69 22.44
C GLU A 26 -5.43 -36.33 23.12
N ILE A 27 -5.09 -36.23 24.41
CA ILE A 27 -5.14 -34.97 25.16
C ILE A 27 -4.17 -33.94 24.53
N ASP A 28 -2.94 -34.34 24.22
CA ASP A 28 -1.93 -33.46 23.61
C ASP A 28 -2.39 -32.94 22.24
N ALA A 29 -3.03 -33.79 21.43
CA ALA A 29 -3.60 -33.39 20.16
C ALA A 29 -4.71 -32.34 20.34
N VAL A 30 -5.62 -32.55 21.30
CA VAL A 30 -6.68 -31.58 21.62
C VAL A 30 -6.09 -30.27 22.12
N LEU A 31 -5.09 -30.31 23.01
CA LEU A 31 -4.41 -29.10 23.52
C LEU A 31 -3.75 -28.31 22.38
N THR A 32 -3.12 -29.01 21.44
CA THR A 32 -2.51 -28.39 20.26
C THR A 32 -3.55 -27.65 19.41
N VAL A 33 -4.69 -28.28 19.12
CA VAL A 33 -5.79 -27.65 18.36
C VAL A 33 -6.34 -26.41 19.08
N ARG A 34 -6.46 -26.47 20.42
CA ARG A 34 -6.91 -25.33 21.22
C ARG A 34 -5.94 -24.14 21.12
N GLN A 35 -4.64 -24.42 21.26
CA GLN A 35 -3.60 -23.40 21.20
C GLN A 35 -3.50 -22.77 19.81
N ASP A 36 -3.61 -23.58 18.74
CA ASP A 36 -3.63 -23.07 17.37
C ASP A 36 -4.82 -22.12 17.13
N ALA A 37 -6.04 -22.53 17.53
CA ALA A 37 -7.23 -21.70 17.38
C ALA A 37 -7.11 -20.36 18.13
N GLU A 38 -6.51 -20.35 19.31
CA GLU A 38 -6.25 -19.12 20.06
C GLU A 38 -5.23 -18.22 19.35
N ALA A 39 -4.15 -18.79 18.84
CA ALA A 39 -3.15 -18.05 18.07
C ALA A 39 -3.76 -17.45 16.79
N ARG A 40 -4.60 -18.20 16.07
CA ARG A 40 -5.34 -17.73 14.88
C ARG A 40 -6.24 -16.55 15.20
N LEU A 41 -7.03 -16.63 16.27
CA LEU A 41 -7.91 -15.53 16.71
C LEU A 41 -7.12 -14.26 17.07
N VAL A 42 -5.95 -14.40 17.71
CA VAL A 42 -5.08 -13.26 18.02
C VAL A 42 -4.56 -12.62 16.73
N ARG A 43 -4.09 -13.40 15.76
CA ARG A 43 -3.63 -12.90 14.46
C ARG A 43 -4.75 -12.19 13.70
N LEU A 44 -5.94 -12.80 13.63
CA LEU A 44 -7.12 -12.19 13.00
C LEU A 44 -7.47 -10.83 13.62
N ARG A 45 -7.43 -10.73 14.95
CA ARG A 45 -7.68 -9.46 15.65
C ARG A 45 -6.67 -8.38 15.23
N ASP A 46 -5.39 -8.72 15.15
CA ASP A 46 -4.35 -7.79 14.73
C ASP A 46 -4.53 -7.34 13.27
N VAL A 47 -4.79 -8.27 12.36
CA VAL A 47 -5.04 -7.95 10.93
C VAL A 47 -6.24 -7.01 10.79
N LEU A 48 -7.37 -7.30 11.42
CA LEU A 48 -8.56 -6.43 11.37
C LEU A 48 -8.31 -5.06 12.02
N SER A 49 -7.54 -5.02 13.11
CA SER A 49 -7.16 -3.75 13.76
C SER A 49 -6.23 -2.91 12.89
N ARG A 50 -5.37 -3.53 12.07
CA ARG A 50 -4.55 -2.83 11.07
C ARG A 50 -5.43 -2.29 9.95
N ALA A 51 -6.35 -3.09 9.43
CA ALA A 51 -7.28 -2.66 8.39
C ALA A 51 -8.11 -1.45 8.83
N ASP A 52 -8.67 -1.46 10.04
CA ASP A 52 -9.43 -0.34 10.58
C ASP A 52 -8.59 0.94 10.73
N ARG A 53 -7.35 0.82 11.23
CA ARG A 53 -6.42 1.97 11.30
C ARG A 53 -6.10 2.52 9.92
N THR A 54 -5.85 1.67 8.93
CA THR A 54 -5.58 2.10 7.55
C THR A 54 -6.80 2.79 6.93
N LEU A 55 -8.02 2.31 7.19
CA LEU A 55 -9.26 2.98 6.76
C LEU A 55 -9.45 4.34 7.45
N ALA A 56 -9.11 4.45 8.73
CA ALA A 56 -9.14 5.72 9.46
C ALA A 56 -8.15 6.74 8.88
N GLU A 57 -6.94 6.30 8.56
CA GLU A 57 -5.94 7.11 7.89
C GLU A 57 -6.43 7.56 6.51
N ALA A 58 -6.98 6.64 5.70
CA ALA A 58 -7.53 6.97 4.39
C ALA A 58 -8.67 8.01 4.47
N ARG A 59 -9.55 7.92 5.49
CA ARG A 59 -10.59 8.94 5.73
C ARG A 59 -10.01 10.31 6.06
N SER A 60 -8.98 10.37 6.91
CA SER A 60 -8.27 11.62 7.23
C SER A 60 -7.60 12.21 5.98
N ALA A 61 -6.84 11.39 5.25
CA ALA A 61 -6.15 11.79 4.02
C ALA A 61 -7.13 12.29 2.95
N ARG A 62 -8.29 11.65 2.81
CA ARG A 62 -9.35 12.12 1.92
C ARG A 62 -9.82 13.54 2.27
N GLY A 63 -10.00 13.85 3.55
CA GLY A 63 -10.34 15.20 4.01
C GLY A 63 -9.25 16.23 3.64
N GLU A 64 -7.99 15.86 3.82
CA GLU A 64 -6.85 16.69 3.43
C GLU A 64 -6.80 16.95 1.92
N VAL A 65 -6.99 15.91 1.11
CA VAL A 65 -6.97 16.00 -0.36
C VAL A 65 -8.09 16.90 -0.86
N LEU A 66 -9.31 16.71 -0.37
CA LEU A 66 -10.46 17.54 -0.72
C LEU A 66 -10.27 19.02 -0.33
N ALA A 67 -9.51 19.31 0.75
CA ALA A 67 -9.17 20.67 1.13
C ALA A 67 -8.06 21.28 0.25
N LYS A 68 -7.11 20.48 -0.23
CA LYS A 68 -5.90 20.95 -0.91
C LYS A 68 -5.96 20.87 -2.44
N ILE A 69 -6.82 20.05 -3.00
CA ILE A 69 -6.90 19.74 -4.44
C ILE A 69 -8.29 20.06 -4.97
N ALA A 70 -8.35 20.89 -6.01
CA ALA A 70 -9.60 21.30 -6.64
C ALA A 70 -10.11 20.19 -7.57
N ALA A 71 -11.44 20.03 -7.63
CA ALA A 71 -12.13 19.15 -8.57
C ALA A 71 -11.60 17.69 -8.61
N SER A 72 -11.03 17.20 -7.51
CA SER A 72 -10.56 15.82 -7.40
C SER A 72 -11.71 14.91 -6.99
N GLU A 73 -12.03 13.92 -7.83
CA GLU A 73 -12.90 12.81 -7.45
C GLU A 73 -12.13 11.84 -6.56
N VAL A 74 -12.16 12.10 -5.25
CA VAL A 74 -11.54 11.21 -4.26
C VAL A 74 -12.57 10.16 -3.84
N PRO A 75 -12.30 8.85 -4.06
CA PRO A 75 -13.23 7.79 -3.72
C PRO A 75 -13.70 7.87 -2.26
N ALA A 76 -14.95 7.50 -2.01
CA ALA A 76 -15.42 7.33 -0.65
C ALA A 76 -14.67 6.19 0.02
N VAL A 77 -14.32 6.38 1.30
CA VAL A 77 -13.66 5.35 2.11
C VAL A 77 -14.70 4.72 3.01
N SER A 78 -14.80 3.39 2.97
CA SER A 78 -15.71 2.62 3.81
C SER A 78 -15.43 2.83 5.30
N GLY A 79 -16.47 2.62 6.11
CA GLY A 79 -16.33 2.57 7.57
C GLY A 79 -15.56 1.33 8.06
N PRO A 80 -15.41 1.18 9.38
CA PRO A 80 -14.80 0.00 9.98
C PRO A 80 -15.45 -1.31 9.50
N PRO A 81 -14.71 -2.43 9.40
CA PRO A 81 -15.24 -3.71 8.95
C PRO A 81 -16.05 -4.41 10.07
N THR A 82 -17.17 -3.80 10.49
CA THR A 82 -17.99 -4.23 11.64
C THR A 82 -18.46 -5.67 11.53
N VAL A 83 -18.89 -6.09 10.33
CA VAL A 83 -19.33 -7.48 10.08
C VAL A 83 -18.21 -8.49 10.35
N LEU A 84 -16.96 -8.20 9.96
CA LEU A 84 -15.83 -9.08 10.24
C LEU A 84 -15.48 -9.08 11.73
N GLN A 85 -15.63 -7.95 12.42
CA GLN A 85 -15.44 -7.87 13.88
C GLN A 85 -16.50 -8.70 14.63
N GLU A 86 -17.75 -8.68 14.20
CA GLU A 86 -18.84 -9.50 14.76
C GLU A 86 -18.60 -11.00 14.51
N GLN A 87 -18.16 -11.36 13.32
CA GLN A 87 -17.78 -12.74 12.99
C GLN A 87 -16.58 -13.21 13.83
N LEU A 88 -15.58 -12.35 14.05
CA LEU A 88 -14.44 -12.66 14.93
C LEU A 88 -14.90 -12.85 16.39
N ALA A 89 -15.83 -12.02 16.88
CA ALA A 89 -16.42 -12.20 18.21
C ALA A 89 -17.19 -13.52 18.32
N THR A 90 -17.92 -13.90 17.27
CA THR A 90 -18.60 -15.20 17.17
C THR A 90 -17.61 -16.36 17.18
N ALA A 91 -16.50 -16.27 16.46
CA ALA A 91 -15.44 -17.28 16.48
C ALA A 91 -14.82 -17.41 17.88
N ALA A 92 -14.58 -16.30 18.57
CA ALA A 92 -14.10 -16.32 19.96
C ALA A 92 -15.10 -17.03 20.89
N GLU A 93 -16.41 -16.89 20.64
CA GLU A 93 -17.46 -17.56 21.39
C GLU A 93 -17.51 -19.07 21.14
N TYR A 94 -17.39 -19.51 19.88
CA TYR A 94 -17.28 -20.93 19.56
C TYR A 94 -16.06 -21.57 20.21
N ARG A 95 -14.92 -20.87 20.25
CA ARG A 95 -13.74 -21.33 21.00
C ARG A 95 -14.03 -21.45 22.50
N ARG A 96 -14.69 -20.48 23.11
CA ARG A 96 -15.06 -20.52 24.55
C ARG A 96 -15.92 -21.73 24.89
N HIS A 97 -16.83 -22.11 24.01
CA HIS A 97 -17.76 -23.23 24.18
C HIS A 97 -17.27 -24.54 23.54
N ALA A 98 -16.01 -24.62 23.10
CA ALA A 98 -15.43 -25.80 22.45
C ALA A 98 -16.22 -26.32 21.23
N GLN A 99 -16.89 -25.43 20.48
CA GLN A 99 -17.66 -25.77 19.28
C GLN A 99 -16.74 -25.90 18.04
N TRP A 100 -15.80 -26.85 18.09
CA TRP A 100 -14.71 -26.99 17.09
C TRP A 100 -15.20 -27.12 15.65
N HIS A 101 -16.27 -27.89 15.44
CA HIS A 101 -16.84 -28.13 14.11
C HIS A 101 -17.40 -26.86 13.45
N ARG A 102 -17.79 -25.85 14.23
CA ARG A 102 -18.20 -24.52 13.72
C ARG A 102 -17.03 -23.55 13.64
N LEU A 103 -16.07 -23.68 14.57
CA LEU A 103 -14.93 -22.79 14.66
C LEU A 103 -13.99 -22.93 13.46
N SER A 104 -13.62 -24.14 13.07
CA SER A 104 -12.63 -24.35 11.99
C SER A 104 -13.02 -23.68 10.67
N PRO A 105 -14.21 -23.96 10.08
CA PRO A 105 -14.58 -23.34 8.81
C PRO A 105 -14.77 -21.82 8.93
N LEU A 106 -15.21 -21.32 10.10
CA LEU A 106 -15.34 -19.89 10.33
C LEU A 106 -13.97 -19.20 10.40
N LEU A 107 -12.96 -19.81 11.04
CA LEU A 107 -11.61 -19.25 11.10
C LEU A 107 -10.97 -19.20 9.71
N GLU A 108 -11.08 -20.26 8.92
CA GLU A 108 -10.56 -20.32 7.54
C GLU A 108 -11.16 -19.18 6.70
N ALA A 109 -12.49 -19.06 6.70
CA ALA A 109 -13.16 -17.98 5.95
C ALA A 109 -12.85 -16.59 6.49
N LEU A 110 -12.59 -16.43 7.80
CA LEU A 110 -12.22 -15.15 8.40
C LEU A 110 -10.80 -14.74 8.04
N GLU A 111 -9.87 -15.68 7.91
CA GLU A 111 -8.47 -15.41 7.55
C GLU A 111 -8.40 -14.79 6.16
N GLU A 112 -9.02 -15.43 5.16
CA GLU A 112 -9.10 -14.90 3.80
C GLU A 112 -9.75 -13.50 3.77
N LYS A 113 -10.92 -13.34 4.40
CA LYS A 113 -11.65 -12.07 4.40
C LYS A 113 -10.90 -10.94 5.12
N ALA A 114 -10.16 -11.26 6.18
CA ALA A 114 -9.39 -10.27 6.93
C ALA A 114 -8.19 -9.77 6.10
N GLU A 115 -7.53 -10.66 5.37
CA GLU A 115 -6.45 -10.30 4.45
C GLU A 115 -6.97 -9.44 3.29
N ASP A 116 -8.10 -9.82 2.69
CA ASP A 116 -8.77 -9.05 1.64
C ASP A 116 -9.18 -7.66 2.13
N GLU A 117 -9.71 -7.54 3.35
CA GLU A 117 -10.05 -6.23 3.94
C GLU A 117 -8.81 -5.38 4.14
N LEU A 118 -7.70 -5.95 4.62
CA LEU A 118 -6.46 -5.21 4.78
C LEU A 118 -5.90 -4.74 3.44
N LEU A 119 -5.98 -5.56 2.39
CA LEU A 119 -5.59 -5.18 1.03
C LEU A 119 -6.46 -4.02 0.53
N ARG A 120 -7.79 -4.15 0.61
CA ARG A 120 -8.73 -3.10 0.21
C ARG A 120 -8.51 -1.79 0.98
N ALA A 121 -8.21 -1.86 2.28
CA ALA A 121 -7.90 -0.68 3.07
C ALA A 121 -6.64 0.05 2.55
N ARG A 122 -5.59 -0.69 2.21
CA ARG A 122 -4.33 -0.13 1.65
C ARG A 122 -4.53 0.46 0.26
N GLU A 123 -5.30 -0.21 -0.59
CA GLU A 123 -5.67 0.31 -1.91
C GLU A 123 -6.47 1.60 -1.79
N SER A 124 -7.42 1.66 -0.85
CA SER A 124 -8.17 2.88 -0.55
C SER A 124 -7.25 4.02 -0.11
N LEU A 125 -6.32 3.77 0.82
CA LEU A 125 -5.33 4.78 1.25
C LEU A 125 -4.48 5.28 0.08
N THR A 126 -4.06 4.38 -0.80
CA THR A 126 -3.25 4.72 -1.98
C THR A 126 -4.06 5.58 -2.95
N ALA A 127 -5.30 5.18 -3.25
CA ALA A 127 -6.18 5.90 -4.16
C ALA A 127 -6.49 7.31 -3.65
N VAL A 128 -6.77 7.48 -2.35
CA VAL A 128 -7.10 8.80 -1.80
C VAL A 128 -5.89 9.74 -1.73
N THR A 129 -4.68 9.20 -1.53
CA THR A 129 -3.45 10.03 -1.42
C THR A 129 -2.81 10.35 -2.78
N ALA A 130 -3.17 9.63 -3.84
CA ALA A 130 -2.60 9.80 -5.18
C ALA A 130 -2.60 11.26 -5.69
N PRO A 131 -3.65 12.08 -5.54
CA PRO A 131 -3.63 13.47 -6.01
C PRO A 131 -2.58 14.35 -5.31
N LEU A 132 -2.34 14.15 -4.02
CA LEU A 132 -1.28 14.86 -3.30
C LEU A 132 0.12 14.40 -3.74
N ALA A 133 0.28 13.11 -4.04
CA ALA A 133 1.52 12.59 -4.59
C ALA A 133 1.84 13.21 -5.97
N VAL A 134 0.84 13.31 -6.87
CA VAL A 134 0.98 14.01 -8.16
C VAL A 134 1.39 15.47 -7.96
N ARG A 135 0.78 16.18 -7.00
CA ARG A 135 1.18 17.56 -6.68
C ARG A 135 2.65 17.65 -6.24
N ALA A 136 3.11 16.73 -5.40
CA ALA A 136 4.48 16.70 -4.92
C ALA A 136 5.47 16.40 -6.06
N GLU A 137 5.12 15.47 -6.95
CA GLU A 137 5.91 15.15 -8.14
C GLU A 137 6.03 16.38 -9.06
N LEU A 138 4.93 17.07 -9.36
CA LEU A 138 4.94 18.27 -10.20
C LEU A 138 5.83 19.38 -9.62
N ARG A 139 5.84 19.55 -8.29
CA ARG A 139 6.75 20.49 -7.61
C ARG A 139 8.21 20.09 -7.79
N GLY A 140 8.55 18.83 -7.51
CA GLY A 140 9.92 18.32 -7.68
C GLY A 140 10.38 18.45 -9.13
N ARG A 141 9.49 18.20 -10.10
CA ARG A 141 9.75 18.35 -11.53
C ARG A 141 10.01 19.81 -11.92
N LEU A 142 9.22 20.74 -11.40
CA LEU A 142 9.43 22.18 -11.61
C LEU A 142 10.78 22.64 -11.05
N ASP A 143 11.11 22.23 -9.83
CA ASP A 143 12.37 22.60 -9.17
C ASP A 143 13.59 22.00 -9.90
N ALA A 144 13.49 20.77 -10.39
CA ALA A 144 14.54 20.13 -11.19
C ALA A 144 14.83 20.91 -12.48
N TYR A 145 13.79 21.36 -13.20
CA TYR A 145 13.97 22.15 -14.42
C TYR A 145 14.52 23.55 -14.11
N LYS A 146 14.09 24.18 -13.01
CA LYS A 146 14.68 25.46 -12.55
C LYS A 146 16.17 25.33 -12.32
N ALA A 147 16.59 24.27 -11.62
CA ALA A 147 18.00 24.00 -11.39
C ALA A 147 18.76 23.75 -12.70
N LYS A 148 18.15 23.03 -13.66
CA LYS A 148 18.75 22.80 -14.99
C LYS A 148 18.96 24.12 -15.74
N VAL A 149 17.93 24.96 -15.84
CA VAL A 149 18.00 26.28 -16.49
C VAL A 149 19.10 27.14 -15.87
N ALA A 150 19.19 27.19 -14.54
CA ALA A 150 20.21 27.97 -13.84
C ALA A 150 21.64 27.48 -14.13
N ARG A 151 21.86 26.16 -14.20
CA ARG A 151 23.18 25.58 -14.54
C ARG A 151 23.66 25.93 -15.95
N HIS A 152 22.76 26.28 -16.85
CA HIS A 152 23.07 26.71 -18.22
C HIS A 152 23.07 28.24 -18.38
N GLY A 153 23.02 29.01 -17.29
CA GLY A 153 23.10 30.47 -17.34
C GLY A 153 21.84 31.18 -17.83
N LEU A 154 20.71 30.47 -17.91
CA LEU A 154 19.44 30.99 -18.44
C LEU A 154 18.45 31.40 -17.32
N ALA A 155 18.92 31.53 -16.08
CA ALA A 155 18.06 31.84 -14.92
C ALA A 155 17.38 33.21 -15.01
N GLU A 156 18.05 34.19 -15.63
CA GLU A 156 17.57 35.57 -15.75
C GLU A 156 16.72 35.79 -17.00
N ASP A 157 16.44 34.74 -17.80
CA ASP A 157 15.57 34.86 -18.97
C ASP A 157 14.15 35.24 -18.54
N PRO A 158 13.64 36.44 -18.95
CA PRO A 158 12.35 36.93 -18.45
C PRO A 158 11.17 36.02 -18.80
N PHE A 159 11.23 35.34 -19.94
CA PHE A 159 10.17 34.44 -20.38
C PHE A 159 10.13 33.16 -19.53
N LEU A 160 11.29 32.59 -19.19
CA LEU A 160 11.37 31.45 -18.27
C LEU A 160 10.93 31.82 -16.85
N ILE A 161 11.27 33.02 -16.36
CA ILE A 161 10.81 33.53 -15.06
C ILE A 161 9.29 33.60 -15.02
N GLU A 162 8.65 34.21 -16.02
CA GLU A 162 7.19 34.33 -16.09
C GLU A 162 6.50 32.96 -16.07
N ARG A 163 7.02 32.01 -16.87
CA ARG A 163 6.47 30.64 -16.97
C ARG A 163 6.67 29.86 -15.67
N TYR A 164 7.83 30.00 -15.02
CA TYR A 164 8.09 29.41 -13.71
C TYR A 164 7.12 29.96 -12.66
N ASP A 165 6.95 31.29 -12.60
CA ASP A 165 6.07 31.92 -11.62
C ASP A 165 4.61 31.53 -11.83
N ALA A 166 4.17 31.38 -13.08
CA ALA A 166 2.84 30.87 -13.39
C ALA A 166 2.64 29.44 -12.85
N ALA A 167 3.58 28.53 -13.11
CA ALA A 167 3.51 27.15 -12.59
C ALA A 167 3.56 27.11 -11.05
N ARG A 168 4.45 27.92 -10.45
CA ARG A 168 4.59 28.02 -8.99
C ARG A 168 3.33 28.55 -8.32
N ARG A 169 2.69 29.60 -8.87
CA ARG A 169 1.42 30.12 -8.36
C ARG A 169 0.35 29.02 -8.30
N MET A 170 0.23 28.21 -9.34
CA MET A 170 -0.73 27.10 -9.36
C MET A 170 -0.37 26.03 -8.32
N LEU A 171 0.87 25.53 -8.31
CA LEU A 171 1.30 24.43 -7.44
C LEU A 171 1.32 24.74 -5.95
N TRP A 172 1.37 26.00 -5.55
CA TRP A 172 1.31 26.43 -4.14
C TRP A 172 -0.03 27.02 -3.72
N SER A 173 -1.03 27.04 -4.60
CA SER A 173 -2.41 27.42 -4.27
C SER A 173 -3.14 26.34 -3.45
N ALA A 174 -4.22 26.71 -2.76
CA ALA A 174 -5.14 25.77 -2.12
C ALA A 174 -6.58 26.30 -2.25
N PRO A 175 -7.51 25.54 -2.85
CA PRO A 175 -7.30 24.24 -3.50
C PRO A 175 -6.56 24.37 -4.85
N CYS A 176 -5.67 23.41 -5.16
CA CYS A 176 -4.87 23.39 -6.39
C CYS A 176 -5.58 22.59 -7.49
N ASP A 177 -5.81 23.16 -8.67
CA ASP A 177 -6.21 22.42 -9.87
C ASP A 177 -4.98 21.72 -10.47
N LEU A 178 -4.90 20.40 -10.32
CA LEU A 178 -3.75 19.60 -10.78
C LEU A 178 -3.59 19.63 -12.29
N ARG A 179 -4.69 19.64 -13.06
CA ARG A 179 -4.64 19.64 -14.52
C ARG A 179 -4.06 20.96 -15.03
N VAL A 180 -4.50 22.09 -14.47
CA VAL A 180 -3.97 23.41 -14.81
C VAL A 180 -2.52 23.56 -14.35
N ALA A 181 -2.18 23.06 -13.16
CA ALA A 181 -0.82 23.08 -12.66
C ALA A 181 0.15 22.24 -13.52
N GLU A 182 -0.27 21.04 -13.93
CA GLU A 182 0.53 20.17 -14.80
C GLU A 182 0.83 20.83 -16.15
N ASP A 183 -0.19 21.40 -16.79
CA ASP A 183 -0.05 22.11 -18.06
C ASP A 183 0.87 23.34 -17.94
N ALA A 184 0.81 24.08 -16.83
CA ALA A 184 1.75 25.16 -16.54
C ALA A 184 3.20 24.65 -16.39
N VAL A 185 3.41 23.52 -15.70
CA VAL A 185 4.73 22.88 -15.60
C VAL A 185 5.23 22.43 -16.98
N LEU A 186 4.39 21.77 -17.78
CA LEU A 186 4.74 21.32 -19.13
C LEU A 186 5.14 22.50 -20.03
N ARG A 187 4.42 23.62 -19.95
CA ARG A 187 4.78 24.85 -20.68
C ARG A 187 6.16 25.38 -20.29
N TYR A 188 6.48 25.38 -19.00
CA TYR A 188 7.81 25.79 -18.53
C TYR A 188 8.90 24.83 -19.01
N GLN A 189 8.65 23.52 -18.93
CA GLN A 189 9.59 22.50 -19.40
C GLN A 189 9.89 22.62 -20.89
N ARG A 190 8.86 22.80 -21.73
CA ARG A 190 9.02 23.00 -23.18
C ARG A 190 9.86 24.24 -23.47
N ALA A 191 9.53 25.37 -22.86
CA ALA A 191 10.31 26.61 -23.01
C ALA A 191 11.78 26.43 -22.59
N ALA A 192 12.02 25.71 -21.49
CA ALA A 192 13.38 25.41 -21.04
C ALA A 192 14.12 24.51 -22.04
N VAL A 193 13.47 23.46 -22.56
CA VAL A 193 14.08 22.55 -23.56
C VAL A 193 14.39 23.29 -24.86
N ASP A 194 13.48 24.14 -25.34
CA ASP A 194 13.65 24.89 -26.58
C ASP A 194 14.88 25.83 -26.50
N LEU A 195 15.08 26.50 -25.37
CA LEU A 195 16.23 27.39 -25.14
C LEU A 195 17.54 26.63 -24.87
N LEU A 196 17.46 25.43 -24.31
CA LEU A 196 18.62 24.57 -24.05
C LEU A 196 19.07 23.77 -25.29
N SER A 197 18.22 23.66 -26.31
CA SER A 197 18.53 22.93 -27.52
C SER A 197 19.45 23.76 -28.42
N PRO A 198 20.54 23.18 -28.97
CA PRO A 198 21.41 23.91 -29.87
C PRO A 198 20.62 24.34 -31.11
N ARG A 199 20.56 25.65 -31.37
CA ARG A 199 20.06 26.17 -32.66
C ARG A 199 20.91 25.55 -33.77
N VAL A 200 20.33 24.66 -34.56
CA VAL A 200 20.94 24.21 -35.82
C VAL A 200 21.05 25.45 -36.70
N PRO A 201 22.26 25.90 -37.09
CA PRO A 201 22.37 27.01 -38.03
C PRO A 201 21.81 26.53 -39.37
N GLU A 202 20.83 27.25 -39.92
CA GLU A 202 20.38 27.06 -41.29
C GLU A 202 21.60 27.15 -42.22
N GLN A 203 21.96 26.04 -42.85
CA GLN A 203 23.01 26.00 -43.85
C GLN A 203 22.53 26.83 -45.06
N GLY A 204 23.19 27.96 -45.28
CA GLY A 204 22.97 28.81 -46.44
C GLY A 204 22.99 28.00 -47.73
N GLY A 205 21.92 28.13 -48.52
CA GLY A 205 21.76 27.43 -49.77
C GLY A 205 22.90 27.71 -50.76
N PRO A 206 23.17 26.78 -51.69
CA PRO A 206 24.29 26.89 -52.61
C PRO A 206 24.12 28.10 -53.54
N THR A 207 25.05 29.05 -53.45
CA THR A 207 25.19 30.13 -54.44
C THR A 207 25.61 29.55 -55.78
N ASP A 208 24.65 29.43 -56.71
CA ASP A 208 24.89 29.13 -58.12
C ASP A 208 25.66 30.29 -58.77
N ARG A 209 26.99 30.15 -58.87
CA ARG A 209 27.82 31.03 -59.70
C ARG A 209 27.72 30.56 -61.15
N ARG A 210 26.78 31.12 -61.90
CA ARG A 210 26.84 31.13 -63.37
C ARG A 210 27.98 32.02 -63.83
N GLY A 211 29.01 31.42 -64.41
CA GLY A 211 30.05 32.13 -65.17
C GLY A 211 29.53 32.59 -66.54
N PRO A 212 30.07 33.70 -67.10
CA PRO A 212 29.61 34.25 -68.36
C PRO A 212 30.14 33.45 -69.56
N HIS A 213 29.26 33.25 -70.55
CA HIS A 213 29.55 32.65 -71.84
C HIS A 213 30.54 33.50 -72.65
N ALA A 214 31.49 32.82 -73.29
CA ALA A 214 32.23 33.27 -74.46
C ALA A 214 31.63 32.61 -75.71
#